data_AF-A0A956MRP1-F1
#
_entry.id   AF-A0A956MRP1-F1
#
_cell.length_a   1.000
_cell.length_b   1.000
_cell.length_c   1.000
_cell.angle_alpha   90.00
_cell.angle_beta   90.00
_cell.angle_gamma   90.00
#
_symmetry.space_group_name_H-M   'P 1'
#
loop_
_entity.id
_entity.type
_entity.pdbx_description
1 polymer ?
#
loop_
_entity_poly.entity_id
_entity_poly.type
_entity_poly.pdbx_seq_one_letter_code
_entity_poly.pdbx_strand_id
1 'polypeptide(L)'
;TIETLLPLCQKLGIGVVPYSPLQTGLLTGSFDKSRLAEGDWRLRDKHFQEPRLSDTLNLIEKLRPIAEREGFSIAQLAIAWVMAQPGVTSAIVGARNAQQALSNLRAAELDLSSEALHNIAACL
;
A
#
# COMPACT_ATOMS: atom_id res chain seq x y z
N THR A 1 -6.04 19.36 -1.53
CA THR A 1 -6.11 17.89 -1.66
C THR A 1 -4.71 17.32 -1.48
N ILE A 2 -4.50 16.00 -1.53
CA ILE A 2 -3.14 15.42 -1.47
C ILE A 2 -2.27 15.99 -2.63
N GLU A 3 -2.89 16.24 -3.78
CA GLU A 3 -2.28 16.82 -5.00
C GLU A 3 -1.69 18.21 -4.76
N THR A 4 -2.20 18.98 -3.80
CA THR A 4 -1.67 20.30 -3.45
C THR A 4 -0.75 20.25 -2.24
N LEU A 5 -0.94 19.27 -1.34
CA LEU A 5 -0.21 19.18 -0.09
C LEU A 5 1.21 18.63 -0.29
N LEU A 6 1.38 17.54 -1.05
CA LEU A 6 2.70 16.94 -1.29
C LEU A 6 3.66 17.93 -2.00
N PRO A 7 3.27 18.64 -3.08
CA PRO A 7 4.15 19.62 -3.70
C PRO A 7 4.47 20.80 -2.77
N LEU A 8 3.53 21.22 -1.92
CA LEU A 8 3.78 22.29 -0.95
C LEU A 8 4.79 21.86 0.11
N CYS A 9 4.62 20.67 0.68
CA CYS A 9 5.56 20.10 1.65
C CYS A 9 6.96 19.98 1.03
N GLN A 10 7.06 19.49 -0.21
CA GLN A 10 8.32 19.41 -0.93
C GLN A 10 8.96 20.79 -1.13
N LYS A 11 8.19 21.80 -1.56
CA LYS A 11 8.67 23.19 -1.73
C LYS A 11 9.17 23.80 -0.43
N LEU A 12 8.58 23.42 0.70
CA LEU A 12 8.94 23.94 2.04
C LEU A 12 10.00 23.09 2.76
N GLY A 13 10.50 22.01 2.16
CA GLY A 13 11.46 21.11 2.80
C GLY A 13 10.86 20.30 3.96
N ILE A 14 9.55 20.06 3.94
CA ILE A 14 8.82 19.31 4.98
C ILE A 14 8.69 17.86 4.52
N GLY A 15 9.21 16.92 5.32
CA GLY A 15 9.03 15.49 5.08
C GLY A 15 7.61 15.03 5.40
N VAL A 16 7.03 14.21 4.52
CA VAL A 16 5.71 13.61 4.74
C VAL A 16 5.84 12.15 5.13
N VAL A 17 5.04 11.75 6.12
CA VAL A 17 4.96 10.37 6.63
C VAL A 17 3.52 9.87 6.57
N PRO A 18 3.11 9.17 5.49
CA PRO A 18 1.76 8.64 5.37
C PRO A 18 1.47 7.55 6.40
N TYR A 19 0.23 7.53 6.88
CA TYR A 19 -0.29 6.48 7.75
C TYR A 19 -1.09 5.45 6.94
N SER A 20 -1.11 4.20 7.41
CA SER A 20 -1.91 3.10 6.84
C SER A 20 -1.70 2.84 5.33
N PRO A 21 -0.45 2.71 4.84
CA PRO A 21 -0.18 2.42 3.42
C PRO A 21 -0.75 1.08 2.95
N LEU A 22 -1.09 0.17 3.88
CA LEU A 22 -1.68 -1.14 3.60
C LEU A 22 -3.20 -1.21 3.80
N GLN A 23 -3.88 -0.07 4.03
CA GLN A 23 -5.32 0.00 4.27
C GLN A 23 -5.82 -1.04 5.29
N THR A 24 -5.24 -1.03 6.50
CA THR A 24 -5.56 -2.00 7.57
C THR A 24 -5.50 -3.48 7.12
N GLY A 25 -4.50 -3.81 6.30
CA GLY A 25 -4.23 -5.17 5.83
C GLY A 25 -4.92 -5.56 4.53
N LEU A 26 -5.80 -4.72 3.98
CA LEU A 26 -6.50 -5.00 2.72
C LEU A 26 -5.51 -5.14 1.55
N LEU A 27 -4.49 -4.28 1.48
CA LEU A 27 -3.47 -4.27 0.42
C LEU A 27 -2.29 -5.21 0.71
N THR A 28 -2.49 -6.29 1.49
CA THR A 28 -1.43 -7.27 1.75
C THR A 28 -1.38 -8.40 0.72
N GLY A 29 -2.43 -8.54 -0.09
CA GLY A 29 -2.62 -9.69 -0.98
C GLY A 29 -3.06 -10.99 -0.27
N SER A 30 -3.27 -10.94 1.05
CA SER A 30 -3.70 -12.07 1.88
C SER A 30 -4.95 -11.77 2.71
N PHE A 31 -5.61 -10.64 2.45
CA PHE A 31 -6.83 -10.25 3.15
C PHE A 31 -7.96 -11.25 2.86
N ASP A 32 -8.62 -11.69 3.93
CA ASP A 32 -9.77 -12.59 3.87
C ASP A 32 -10.81 -12.09 4.87
N LYS A 33 -11.95 -11.63 4.35
CA LYS A 33 -13.05 -11.07 5.14
C LYS A 33 -13.65 -12.10 6.11
N SER A 34 -13.61 -13.39 5.77
CA SER A 34 -14.18 -14.46 6.61
C SER A 34 -13.40 -14.65 7.92
N ARG A 35 -12.15 -14.16 7.98
CA ARG A 35 -11.29 -14.23 9.17
C ARG A 35 -11.49 -13.07 10.15
N LEU A 36 -12.38 -12.13 9.83
CA LEU A 36 -12.71 -11.03 10.72
C LEU A 36 -13.56 -11.54 11.88
N ALA A 37 -13.17 -11.21 13.11
CA ALA A 37 -13.93 -11.55 14.30
C ALA A 37 -15.25 -10.77 14.35
N GLU A 38 -16.24 -11.31 15.07
CA GLU A 38 -17.45 -10.57 15.40
C GLU A 38 -17.10 -9.26 16.11
N GLY A 39 -17.67 -8.15 15.64
CA GLY A 39 -17.37 -6.81 16.17
C GLY A 39 -16.13 -6.11 15.58
N ASP A 40 -15.37 -6.74 14.67
CA ASP A 40 -14.27 -6.05 13.97
C ASP A 40 -14.83 -4.86 13.17
N TRP A 41 -14.29 -3.67 13.42
CA TRP A 41 -14.78 -2.42 12.84
C TRP A 41 -14.72 -2.41 11.31
N ARG A 42 -13.80 -3.19 10.71
CA ARG A 42 -13.69 -3.32 9.25
C ARG A 42 -14.96 -3.89 8.64
N LEU A 43 -15.76 -4.67 9.38
CA LEU A 43 -17.06 -5.15 8.88
C LEU A 43 -18.03 -4.00 8.55
N ARG A 44 -17.85 -2.83 9.17
CA ARG A 44 -18.68 -1.62 8.97
C ARG A 44 -18.00 -0.56 8.09
N ASP A 45 -16.74 -0.74 7.74
CA ASP A 45 -16.00 0.21 6.92
C ASP A 45 -16.28 0.00 5.43
N LYS A 46 -16.53 1.12 4.72
CA LYS A 46 -16.90 1.11 3.30
C LYS A 46 -15.85 0.45 2.40
N HIS A 47 -14.56 0.50 2.74
CA HIS A 47 -13.49 -0.12 1.95
C HIS A 47 -13.52 -1.65 2.00
N PHE A 48 -14.21 -2.22 2.99
CA PHE A 48 -14.37 -3.66 3.20
C PHE A 48 -15.80 -4.14 2.87
N GLN A 49 -16.57 -3.30 2.17
CA GLN A 49 -17.90 -3.57 1.67
C GLN A 49 -17.96 -3.43 0.16
N GLU A 50 -18.94 -4.09 -0.47
CA GLU A 50 -19.12 -4.00 -1.91
C GLU A 50 -19.67 -2.63 -2.34
N PRO A 51 -19.28 -2.13 -3.52
CA PRO A 51 -18.38 -2.76 -4.51
C PRO A 51 -16.88 -2.55 -4.23
N ARG A 52 -16.52 -1.66 -3.29
CA ARG A 52 -15.13 -1.22 -3.07
C ARG A 52 -14.19 -2.35 -2.67
N LEU A 53 -14.69 -3.33 -1.92
CA LEU A 53 -13.93 -4.51 -1.57
C LEU A 53 -13.53 -5.28 -2.83
N SER A 54 -14.49 -5.67 -3.68
CA SER A 54 -14.20 -6.35 -4.95
C SER A 54 -13.30 -5.51 -5.86
N ASP A 55 -13.52 -4.20 -5.97
CA ASP A 55 -12.66 -3.32 -6.77
C ASP A 55 -11.20 -3.36 -6.29
N THR A 56 -10.99 -3.32 -4.97
CA THR A 56 -9.65 -3.37 -4.38
C THR A 56 -9.01 -4.75 -4.54
N LEU A 57 -9.78 -5.84 -4.39
CA LEU A 57 -9.29 -7.20 -4.62
C LEU A 57 -8.91 -7.41 -6.08
N ASN A 58 -9.72 -6.90 -7.03
CA ASN A 58 -9.39 -6.93 -8.45
C ASN A 58 -8.13 -6.13 -8.79
N LEU A 59 -7.94 -4.95 -8.15
CA LEU A 59 -6.71 -4.19 -8.28
C LEU A 59 -5.49 -4.99 -7.79
N ILE A 60 -5.61 -5.67 -6.64
CA ILE A 60 -4.54 -6.52 -6.10
C ILE A 60 -4.16 -7.61 -7.10
N GLU A 61 -5.12 -8.26 -7.75
CA GLU A 61 -4.83 -9.27 -8.76
C GLU A 61 -4.11 -8.69 -10.00
N LYS A 62 -4.44 -7.46 -10.42
CA LYS A 62 -3.70 -6.77 -11.49
C LYS A 62 -2.27 -6.41 -11.09
N LEU A 63 -2.04 -6.09 -9.81
CA LEU A 63 -0.71 -5.74 -9.30
C LEU A 63 0.18 -6.97 -9.04
N ARG A 64 -0.41 -8.17 -8.90
CA ARG A 64 0.30 -9.40 -8.56
C ARG A 64 1.42 -9.77 -9.54
N PRO A 65 1.20 -9.75 -10.87
CA PRO A 65 2.28 -10.03 -11.83
C PRO A 65 3.42 -9.02 -11.76
N ILE A 66 3.13 -7.75 -11.43
CA ILE A 66 4.15 -6.71 -11.26
C ILE A 66 4.99 -7.04 -10.03
N ALA A 67 4.35 -7.31 -8.89
CA ALA A 67 5.05 -7.67 -7.66
C ALA A 67 5.95 -8.90 -7.85
N GLU A 68 5.43 -9.95 -8.51
CA GLU A 68 6.16 -11.18 -8.82
C GLU A 68 7.37 -10.91 -9.71
N ARG A 69 7.23 -10.09 -10.76
CA ARG A 69 8.33 -9.71 -11.65
C ARG A 69 9.45 -8.97 -10.93
N GLU A 70 9.10 -8.08 -10.00
CA GLU A 70 10.08 -7.35 -9.19
C GLU A 70 10.66 -8.22 -8.05
N GLY A 71 10.12 -9.42 -7.79
CA GLY A 71 10.57 -10.30 -6.71
C GLY A 71 10.06 -9.92 -5.32
N PHE A 72 8.93 -9.20 -5.25
CA PHE A 72 8.34 -8.72 -4.00
C PHE A 72 6.89 -9.20 -3.81
N SER A 73 6.42 -9.17 -2.57
CA SER A 73 4.99 -9.37 -2.25
C SER A 73 4.15 -8.13 -2.59
N ILE A 74 2.83 -8.32 -2.71
CA ILE A 74 1.86 -7.22 -2.85
C ILE A 74 2.01 -6.17 -1.74
N ALA A 75 2.19 -6.62 -0.49
CA ALA A 75 2.38 -5.71 0.64
C ALA A 75 3.63 -4.84 0.47
N GLN A 76 4.75 -5.45 0.07
CA GLN A 76 6.00 -4.73 -0.17
C GLN A 76 5.88 -3.77 -1.35
N LEU A 77 5.25 -4.20 -2.45
CA LEU A 77 4.99 -3.35 -3.61
C LEU A 77 4.16 -2.11 -3.23
N ALA A 78 3.09 -2.29 -2.45
CA ALA A 78 2.24 -1.19 -2.00
C ALA A 78 3.00 -0.21 -1.10
N ILE A 79 3.82 -0.70 -0.16
CA ILE A 79 4.66 0.16 0.70
C ILE A 79 5.69 0.92 -0.15
N ALA A 80 6.39 0.23 -1.06
CA ALA A 80 7.39 0.84 -1.96
C ALA A 80 6.77 1.92 -2.84
N TRP A 81 5.57 1.68 -3.39
CA TRP A 81 4.87 2.65 -4.20
C TRP A 81 4.49 3.93 -3.42
N VAL A 82 4.07 3.78 -2.15
CA VAL A 82 3.80 4.94 -1.27
C VAL A 82 5.09 5.72 -0.99
N MET A 83 6.20 5.03 -0.71
CA MET A 83 7.50 5.67 -0.46
C MET A 83 8.08 6.33 -1.72
N ALA A 84 7.75 5.84 -2.91
CA ALA A 84 8.18 6.41 -4.19
C ALA A 84 7.45 7.72 -4.55
N GLN A 85 6.40 8.12 -3.83
CA GLN A 85 5.68 9.35 -4.12
C GLN A 85 6.54 10.59 -3.79
N PRO A 86 6.61 11.60 -4.68
CA PRO A 86 7.34 12.83 -4.40
C PRO A 86 6.90 13.50 -3.09
N GLY A 87 7.87 13.83 -2.23
CA GLY A 87 7.64 14.46 -0.92
C GLY A 87 7.39 13.48 0.24
N VAL A 88 7.17 12.19 -0.04
CA VAL A 88 7.14 11.15 0.99
C VAL A 88 8.57 10.80 1.41
N THR A 89 8.81 10.78 2.72
CA THR A 89 10.15 10.52 3.30
C THR A 89 10.21 9.24 4.12
N SER A 90 9.06 8.77 4.59
CA SER A 90 8.91 7.50 5.30
C SER A 90 7.42 7.11 5.30
N ALA A 91 7.07 5.91 5.75
CA ALA A 91 5.69 5.47 5.91
C ALA A 91 5.49 4.71 7.23
N ILE A 92 4.35 4.93 7.90
CA ILE A 92 4.00 4.19 9.13
C ILE A 92 3.31 2.88 8.72
N VAL A 93 4.05 1.78 8.80
CA VAL A 93 3.55 0.44 8.47
C VAL A 93 3.36 -0.39 9.74
N GLY A 94 2.12 -0.77 10.04
CA GLY A 94 1.82 -1.62 11.19
C GLY A 94 2.28 -3.07 10.99
N ALA A 95 2.71 -3.71 12.08
CA ALA A 95 3.05 -5.13 12.16
C ALA A 95 2.62 -5.70 13.52
N ARG A 96 2.16 -6.95 13.54
CA ARG A 96 1.76 -7.66 14.77
C ARG A 96 2.89 -8.48 15.38
N ASN A 97 3.95 -8.74 14.63
CA ASN A 97 5.11 -9.52 15.06
C ASN A 97 6.38 -9.10 14.30
N ALA A 98 7.53 -9.57 14.78
CA ALA A 98 8.84 -9.24 14.20
C ALA A 98 8.97 -9.69 12.74
N GLN A 99 8.41 -10.85 12.38
CA GLN A 99 8.49 -11.34 11.00
C GLN A 99 7.79 -10.40 10.01
N GLN A 100 6.62 -9.87 10.37
CA GLN A 100 5.93 -8.86 9.56
C GLN A 100 6.73 -7.57 9.46
N ALA A 101 7.35 -7.12 10.55
CA ALA A 101 8.18 -5.91 10.53
C ALA A 101 9.39 -6.07 9.59
N LEU A 102 10.09 -7.21 9.67
CA LEU A 102 11.21 -7.54 8.79
C LEU A 102 10.76 -7.67 7.32
N SER A 103 9.60 -8.30 7.08
CA SER A 103 9.04 -8.39 5.73
C SER A 103 8.68 -7.02 5.15
N ASN A 104 8.10 -6.12 5.96
CA ASN A 104 7.77 -4.77 5.53
C ASN A 104 9.03 -3.94 5.22
N LEU A 105 10.11 -4.12 6.00
CA LEU A 105 11.38 -3.41 5.79
C LEU A 105 11.96 -3.66 4.40
N ARG A 106 11.80 -4.86 3.85
CA ARG A 106 12.26 -5.21 2.49
C ARG A 106 11.68 -4.27 1.41
N ALA A 107 10.54 -3.65 1.64
CA ALA A 107 9.96 -2.68 0.70
C ALA A 107 10.87 -1.46 0.47
N ALA A 108 11.72 -1.10 1.44
CA ALA A 108 12.68 0.00 1.30
C ALA A 108 13.85 -0.33 0.37
N GLU A 109 14.03 -1.61 0.01
CA GLU A 109 15.04 -2.06 -0.95
C GLU A 109 14.53 -2.07 -2.40
N LEU A 110 13.22 -1.93 -2.60
CA LEU A 110 12.62 -1.92 -3.92
C LEU A 110 12.74 -0.53 -4.54
N ASP A 111 13.65 -0.40 -5.51
CA ASP A 111 13.71 0.75 -6.40
C ASP A 111 12.76 0.54 -7.58
N LEU A 112 11.62 1.25 -7.56
CA LEU A 112 10.61 1.14 -8.61
C LEU A 112 11.08 1.89 -9.85
N SER A 113 11.45 1.13 -10.89
CA SER A 113 11.76 1.70 -12.20
C SER A 113 10.59 2.51 -12.76
N SER A 114 10.88 3.44 -13.67
CA SER A 114 9.83 4.21 -14.36
C SER A 114 8.82 3.32 -15.07
N GLU A 115 9.24 2.15 -15.55
CA GLU A 115 8.35 1.15 -16.14
C GLU A 115 7.43 0.51 -15.09
N ALA A 116 7.97 0.12 -13.93
CA ALA A 116 7.17 -0.43 -12.83
C ALA A 116 6.13 0.59 -12.33
N LEU A 117 6.54 1.85 -12.14
CA LEU A 117 5.63 2.94 -11.77
C LEU A 117 4.53 3.16 -12.82
N HIS A 118 4.88 3.10 -14.11
CA HIS A 118 3.90 3.20 -15.20
C HIS A 118 2.90 2.03 -15.18
N ASN A 119 3.38 0.80 -15.02
CA ASN A 119 2.53 -0.40 -14.97
C ASN A 119 1.58 -0.37 -13.76
N ILE A 120 2.06 0.08 -12.60
CA ILE A 120 1.22 0.28 -11.42
C ILE A 120 0.15 1.35 -11.71
N ALA A 121 0.53 2.50 -12.27
CA ALA A 121 -0.40 3.57 -12.60
C ALA A 121 -1.49 3.14 -13.60
N ALA A 122 -1.16 2.26 -14.56
CA ALA A 122 -2.12 1.70 -15.50
C ALA A 122 -3.16 0.75 -14.85
N CYS A 123 -2.91 0.29 -13.62
CA CYS A 123 -3.84 -0.56 -12.88
C CYS A 123 -4.87 0.24 -12.04
N LEU A 124 -4.51 1.49 -11.68
CA LEU A 124 -5.30 2.40 -10.83
C LEU A 124 -6.41 3.10 -11.63
#